data_AF-A0A957WSD6-F1
#
_entry.id   AF-A0A957WSD6-F1
#
_cell.length_a   1.000
_cell.length_b   1.000
_cell.length_c   1.000
_cell.angle_alpha   90.00
_cell.angle_beta   90.00
_cell.angle_gamma   90.00
#
_symmetry.space_group_name_H-M   'P 1'
#
loop_
_entity.id
_entity.type
_entity.pdbx_description
1 polymer ?
#
loop_
_entity_poly.entity_id
_entity_poly.type
_entity_poly.pdbx_seq_one_letter_code
_entity_poly.pdbx_strand_id
1 'polypeptide(L)'
;ISTASLATLNNTRSYSLPYDLINVLAVEYPTGEEPPSFLTRLGRKRRDFLTSTFSYDFLPRLDLTNAPTLLLSFDPDAAETITVTYQHPHDHELLTDSYITVPTEHHHVLIQYVLFACSRQLQANEEAAPTSSSSLLMSQYASNTRRYELAYLNALNRILFQRRGQSDTTAWQMDRWDRIY
;
A
#
# COMPACT_ATOMS: atom_id res chain seq x y z
N ILE A 1 0.03 -13.72 -2.91
CA ILE A 1 -0.36 -13.41 -4.30
C ILE A 1 -1.77 -13.93 -4.44
N SER A 2 -2.69 -13.11 -4.93
CA SER A 2 -4.12 -13.45 -5.00
C SER A 2 -4.67 -13.17 -6.39
N THR A 3 -5.78 -13.81 -6.72
CA THR A 3 -6.47 -13.68 -8.00
C THR A 3 -7.90 -13.18 -7.79
N ALA A 4 -8.32 -12.19 -8.56
CA ALA A 4 -9.69 -11.71 -8.61
C ALA A 4 -10.27 -11.94 -10.00
N SER A 5 -11.50 -12.45 -10.07
CA SER A 5 -12.26 -12.59 -11.31
C SER A 5 -13.26 -11.45 -11.43
N LEU A 6 -13.26 -10.77 -12.58
CA LEU A 6 -14.13 -9.64 -12.89
C LEU A 6 -15.00 -10.02 -14.08
N ALA A 7 -16.32 -9.90 -13.94
CA ALA A 7 -17.26 -10.13 -15.03
C ALA A 7 -17.30 -8.90 -15.96
N THR A 8 -17.15 -9.12 -17.27
CA THR A 8 -17.20 -8.03 -18.26
C THR A 8 -18.64 -7.65 -18.59
N LEU A 9 -18.85 -6.34 -18.75
CA LEU A 9 -20.13 -5.77 -19.14
C LEU A 9 -19.96 -4.99 -20.45
N ASN A 10 -20.98 -5.04 -21.31
CA ASN A 10 -20.97 -4.27 -22.55
C ASN A 10 -20.75 -2.77 -22.26
N ASN A 11 -19.94 -2.14 -23.12
CA ASN A 11 -19.63 -0.71 -23.06
C ASN A 11 -19.03 -0.25 -21.72
N THR A 12 -18.41 -1.17 -20.97
CA THR A 12 -17.76 -0.90 -19.69
C THR A 12 -16.27 -1.20 -19.79
N ARG A 13 -15.45 -0.17 -19.61
CA ARG A 13 -13.98 -0.26 -19.67
C ARG A 13 -13.31 -0.11 -18.31
N SER A 14 -14.09 0.16 -17.27
CA SER A 14 -13.60 0.50 -15.94
C SER A 14 -14.14 -0.51 -14.94
N TYR A 15 -13.24 -1.24 -14.29
CA TYR A 15 -13.58 -2.29 -13.33
C TYR A 15 -13.00 -1.97 -11.96
N SER A 16 -13.82 -2.11 -10.92
CA SER A 16 -13.37 -1.94 -9.54
C SER A 16 -12.53 -3.14 -9.13
N LEU A 17 -11.35 -2.87 -8.59
CA LEU A 17 -10.45 -3.86 -8.03
C LEU A 17 -10.62 -3.95 -6.50
N PRO A 18 -10.14 -5.03 -5.87
CA PRO A 18 -10.15 -5.16 -4.41
C PRO A 18 -9.49 -3.95 -3.72
N TYR A 19 -10.09 -3.48 -2.62
CA TYR A 19 -9.65 -2.29 -1.88
C TYR A 19 -8.25 -2.43 -1.27
N ASP A 20 -7.86 -3.65 -0.95
CA ASP A 20 -6.58 -4.03 -0.36
C ASP A 20 -5.49 -4.27 -1.40
N LEU A 21 -5.77 -4.11 -2.70
CA LEU A 21 -4.77 -4.34 -3.74
C LEU A 21 -3.62 -3.31 -3.66
N ILE A 22 -2.39 -3.81 -3.56
CA ILE A 22 -1.15 -3.01 -3.59
C ILE A 22 -0.68 -2.79 -5.02
N ASN A 23 -0.63 -3.87 -5.80
CA ASN A 23 -0.10 -3.83 -7.17
C ASN A 23 -0.69 -4.94 -8.03
N VAL A 24 -0.86 -4.67 -9.33
CA VAL A 24 -1.28 -5.65 -10.34
C VAL A 24 -0.03 -6.32 -10.92
N LEU A 25 -0.01 -7.65 -10.91
CA LEU A 25 1.09 -8.45 -11.48
C LEU A 25 0.79 -8.85 -12.94
N ALA A 26 -0.41 -9.36 -13.18
CA ALA A 26 -0.84 -9.81 -14.50
C ALA A 26 -2.36 -9.64 -14.64
N VAL A 27 -2.80 -9.41 -15.88
CA VAL A 27 -4.22 -9.35 -16.25
C VAL A 27 -4.41 -10.25 -17.45
N GLU A 28 -5.28 -11.24 -17.30
CA GLU A 28 -5.63 -12.22 -18.32
C GLU A 28 -7.01 -11.91 -18.88
N TYR A 29 -7.12 -11.91 -20.21
CA TYR A 29 -8.39 -11.70 -20.91
C TYR A 29 -8.32 -12.22 -22.36
N PRO A 30 -9.32 -13.00 -22.83
CA PRO A 30 -10.37 -13.63 -22.02
C PRO A 30 -9.78 -14.71 -21.09
N THR A 31 -10.41 -14.93 -19.93
CA THR A 31 -9.92 -15.93 -18.96
C THR A 31 -10.09 -17.35 -19.50
N GLY A 32 -9.07 -18.18 -19.31
CA GLY A 32 -9.15 -19.63 -19.55
C GLY A 32 -8.86 -20.06 -21.00
N GLU A 33 -8.30 -19.16 -21.83
CA GLU A 33 -7.76 -19.56 -23.13
C GLU A 33 -6.47 -20.37 -22.98
N GLU A 34 -6.26 -21.31 -23.90
CA GLU A 34 -5.04 -22.11 -23.98
C GLU A 34 -4.40 -21.92 -25.38
N PRO A 35 -3.30 -21.16 -25.52
CA PRO A 35 -2.49 -20.55 -24.46
C PRO A 35 -3.10 -19.29 -23.82
N PRO A 36 -2.77 -18.96 -22.56
CA PRO A 36 -3.33 -17.79 -21.87
C PRO A 36 -2.88 -16.47 -22.49
N SER A 37 -3.84 -15.56 -22.69
CA SER A 37 -3.65 -14.23 -23.25
C SER A 37 -3.53 -13.17 -22.15
N PHE A 38 -2.35 -12.57 -22.03
CA PHE A 38 -2.10 -11.49 -21.06
C PHE A 38 -2.16 -10.12 -21.70
N LEU A 39 -2.85 -9.19 -21.04
CA LEU A 39 -2.92 -7.79 -21.45
C LEU A 39 -1.60 -7.06 -21.15
N THR A 40 -1.24 -6.10 -21.99
CA THR A 40 -0.05 -5.28 -21.78
C THR A 40 -0.38 -4.03 -20.96
N ARG A 41 0.46 -3.68 -19.98
CA ARG A 41 0.27 -2.45 -19.22
C ARG A 41 0.70 -1.24 -20.02
N LEU A 42 -0.22 -0.29 -20.23
CA LEU A 42 0.02 0.97 -20.92
C LEU A 42 -0.63 2.13 -20.14
N GLY A 43 0.14 3.17 -19.82
CA GLY A 43 -0.40 4.30 -19.07
C GLY A 43 -1.47 5.07 -19.86
N ARG A 44 -2.62 5.36 -19.24
CA ARG A 44 -3.78 6.02 -19.88
C ARG A 44 -3.50 7.41 -20.45
N LYS A 45 -2.45 8.07 -19.94
CA LYS A 45 -2.04 9.41 -20.38
C LYS A 45 -1.30 9.37 -21.72
N ARG A 46 -0.91 8.18 -22.19
CA ARG A 46 -0.31 8.03 -23.52
C ARG A 46 -1.39 8.22 -24.57
N ARG A 47 -1.04 8.96 -25.62
CA ARG A 47 -1.92 9.23 -26.77
C ARG A 47 -2.47 7.95 -27.38
N ASP A 48 -1.66 6.90 -27.40
CA ASP A 48 -1.97 5.64 -28.07
C ASP A 48 -2.79 4.70 -27.19
N PHE A 49 -3.16 5.09 -25.96
CA PHE A 49 -3.87 4.21 -25.04
C PHE A 49 -5.19 3.70 -25.62
N LEU A 50 -6.04 4.59 -26.13
CA LEU A 50 -7.34 4.21 -26.69
C LEU A 50 -7.25 3.46 -28.02
N THR A 51 -6.12 3.55 -28.71
CA THR A 51 -5.87 2.88 -29.99
C THR A 51 -5.07 1.59 -29.82
N SER A 52 -4.52 1.34 -28.64
CA SER A 52 -3.73 0.17 -28.34
C SER A 52 -4.61 -1.06 -28.17
N THR A 53 -4.25 -2.12 -28.88
CA THR A 53 -4.93 -3.40 -28.81
C THR A 53 -4.57 -4.09 -27.49
N PHE A 54 -5.57 -4.62 -26.78
CA PHE A 54 -5.39 -5.44 -25.57
C PHE A 54 -4.43 -4.85 -24.52
N SER A 55 -4.66 -3.59 -24.16
CA SER A 55 -3.87 -2.90 -23.13
C SER A 55 -4.72 -2.47 -21.93
N TYR A 56 -4.09 -2.33 -20.78
CA TYR A 56 -4.72 -1.86 -19.55
C TYR A 56 -3.87 -0.82 -18.82
N ASP A 57 -4.53 0.03 -18.04
CA ASP A 57 -3.90 0.87 -17.03
C ASP A 57 -4.45 0.54 -15.64
N PHE A 58 -3.60 0.73 -14.63
CA PHE A 58 -3.94 0.56 -13.24
C PHE A 58 -4.01 1.93 -12.56
N LEU A 59 -5.17 2.24 -12.00
CA LEU A 59 -5.41 3.48 -11.27
C LEU A 59 -5.42 3.19 -9.77
N PRO A 60 -4.24 3.27 -9.10
CA PRO A 60 -4.20 3.16 -7.66
C PRO A 60 -4.99 4.33 -7.06
N ARG A 61 -5.86 4.02 -6.10
CA ARG A 61 -6.49 5.03 -5.25
C ARG A 61 -5.86 4.96 -3.87
N LEU A 62 -5.50 6.12 -3.35
CA LEU A 62 -4.90 6.28 -2.03
C LEU A 62 -5.93 6.60 -0.94
N ASP A 63 -7.21 6.67 -1.33
CA ASP A 63 -8.33 6.99 -0.45
C ASP A 63 -9.13 5.71 -0.19
N LEU A 64 -9.41 5.42 1.09
CA LEU A 64 -10.18 4.25 1.53
C LEU A 64 -11.66 4.33 1.11
N THR A 65 -12.13 5.49 0.65
CA THR A 65 -13.51 5.68 0.19
C THR A 65 -13.78 5.07 -1.18
N ASN A 66 -12.75 4.89 -2.01
CA ASN A 66 -12.91 4.48 -3.40
C ASN A 66 -11.97 3.33 -3.76
N ALA A 67 -12.54 2.27 -4.35
CA ALA A 67 -11.76 1.13 -4.81
C ALA A 67 -10.75 1.55 -5.91
N PRO A 68 -9.56 0.93 -5.93
CA PRO A 68 -8.67 1.05 -7.08
C PRO A 68 -9.38 0.55 -8.36
N THR A 69 -8.95 1.06 -9.51
CA THR A 69 -9.69 0.83 -10.76
C THR A 69 -8.76 0.28 -11.84
N LEU A 70 -9.21 -0.78 -12.52
CA LEU A 70 -8.62 -1.28 -13.75
C LEU A 70 -9.30 -0.59 -14.94
N LEU A 71 -8.50 0.00 -15.83
CA LEU A 71 -9.00 0.65 -17.04
C LEU A 71 -8.51 -0.10 -18.27
N LEU A 72 -9.41 -0.49 -19.17
CA LEU A 72 -9.09 -1.15 -20.43
C LEU A 72 -9.01 -0.15 -21.59
N SER A 73 -8.17 -0.43 -22.57
CA SER A 73 -8.11 0.34 -23.82
C SER A 73 -9.27 0.04 -24.78
N PHE A 74 -9.89 -1.13 -24.65
CA PHE A 74 -10.91 -1.67 -25.55
C PHE A 74 -12.23 -1.96 -24.81
N ASP A 75 -13.30 -2.20 -25.55
CA ASP A 75 -14.57 -2.70 -25.00
C ASP A 75 -14.52 -4.23 -24.98
N PRO A 76 -14.55 -4.86 -23.79
CA PRO A 76 -14.59 -6.32 -23.72
C PRO A 76 -15.97 -6.84 -24.14
N ASP A 77 -15.99 -8.05 -24.70
CA ASP A 77 -17.22 -8.74 -25.03
C ASP A 77 -17.99 -9.09 -23.74
N ALA A 78 -19.32 -8.92 -23.75
CA ALA A 78 -20.14 -9.26 -22.60
C ALA A 78 -20.10 -10.76 -22.29
N ALA A 79 -20.17 -11.08 -21.00
CA ALA A 79 -20.14 -12.43 -20.43
C ALA A 79 -18.78 -13.15 -20.46
N GLU A 80 -17.72 -12.45 -20.86
CA GLU A 80 -16.35 -12.91 -20.62
C GLU A 80 -15.87 -12.51 -19.21
N THR A 81 -14.76 -13.09 -18.78
CA THR A 81 -14.16 -12.75 -17.50
C THR A 81 -12.73 -12.28 -17.65
N ILE A 82 -12.34 -11.34 -16.81
CA ILE A 82 -10.96 -10.87 -16.66
C ILE A 82 -10.41 -11.44 -15.37
N THR A 83 -9.25 -12.09 -15.45
CA THR A 83 -8.55 -12.58 -14.26
C THR A 83 -7.39 -11.66 -13.94
N VAL A 84 -7.42 -11.05 -12.76
CA VAL A 84 -6.38 -10.14 -12.28
C VAL A 84 -5.57 -10.84 -11.20
N THR A 85 -4.28 -11.03 -11.45
CA THR A 85 -3.32 -11.50 -10.45
C THR A 85 -2.67 -10.29 -9.78
N TYR A 86 -2.75 -10.21 -8.45
CA TYR A 86 -2.32 -9.03 -7.70
C TYR A 86 -1.63 -9.36 -6.38
N GLN A 87 -0.95 -8.34 -5.85
CA GLN A 87 -0.38 -8.32 -4.51
C GLN A 87 -1.34 -7.58 -3.57
N HIS A 88 -1.53 -8.11 -2.37
CA HIS A 88 -2.30 -7.51 -1.28
C HIS A 88 -1.47 -7.59 0.01
N PRO A 89 -1.75 -6.78 1.05
CA PRO A 89 -1.16 -6.92 2.37
C PRO A 89 -1.42 -8.33 2.90
N HIS A 90 -0.52 -8.85 3.73
CA HIS A 90 -0.70 -10.17 4.35
C HIS A 90 -2.09 -10.32 4.99
N ASP A 91 -2.65 -11.52 4.83
CA ASP A 91 -4.02 -11.92 5.10
C ASP A 91 -4.57 -11.47 6.47
N HIS A 92 -5.87 -11.16 6.49
CA HIS A 92 -6.62 -10.60 7.62
C HIS A 92 -7.50 -11.64 8.32
N GLU A 93 -7.64 -12.85 7.77
CA GLU A 93 -8.27 -13.98 8.43
C GLU A 93 -7.28 -14.68 9.37
N LEU A 94 -6.87 -13.96 10.41
CA LEU A 94 -6.07 -14.53 11.48
C LEU A 94 -6.96 -15.44 12.31
N LEU A 95 -6.76 -16.75 12.13
CA LEU A 95 -7.30 -17.74 13.05
C LEU A 95 -6.54 -17.64 14.38
N THR A 96 -7.18 -18.16 15.44
CA THR A 96 -6.47 -18.39 16.70
C THR A 96 -5.27 -19.30 16.39
N ASP A 97 -4.06 -18.87 16.77
CA ASP A 97 -2.75 -19.49 16.48
C ASP A 97 -2.12 -19.22 15.09
N SER A 98 -2.63 -18.27 14.31
CA SER A 98 -1.92 -17.79 13.11
C SER A 98 -0.67 -16.96 13.47
N TYR A 99 0.46 -17.30 12.85
CA TYR A 99 1.70 -16.52 12.97
C TYR A 99 1.82 -15.52 11.83
N ILE A 100 1.97 -14.24 12.17
CA ILE A 100 2.29 -13.19 11.19
C ILE A 100 3.76 -12.82 11.33
N THR A 101 4.46 -12.82 10.22
CA THR A 101 5.80 -12.26 10.15
C THR A 101 5.71 -10.78 9.78
N VAL A 102 6.19 -9.91 10.66
CA VAL A 102 6.34 -8.49 10.36
C VAL A 102 7.70 -8.27 9.68
N PRO A 103 7.77 -7.60 8.52
CA PRO A 103 9.03 -7.24 7.90
C PRO A 103 9.95 -6.45 8.84
N THR A 104 11.25 -6.74 8.81
CA THR A 104 12.25 -6.17 9.73
C THR A 104 12.27 -4.64 9.68
N GLU A 105 12.04 -4.05 8.50
CA GLU A 105 11.93 -2.61 8.30
C GLU A 105 10.79 -1.96 9.10
N HIS A 106 9.79 -2.71 9.56
CA HIS A 106 8.66 -2.19 10.33
C HIS A 106 8.80 -2.40 11.84
N HIS A 107 9.80 -3.18 12.30
CA HIS A 107 10.00 -3.48 13.72
C HIS A 107 10.20 -2.22 14.56
N HIS A 108 10.94 -1.25 14.04
CA HIS A 108 11.19 0.01 14.74
C HIS A 108 9.91 0.79 15.05
N VAL A 109 8.88 0.75 14.18
CA VAL A 109 7.59 1.41 14.45
C VAL A 109 6.82 0.72 15.56
N LEU A 110 6.82 -0.62 15.57
CA LEU A 110 6.18 -1.38 16.64
C LEU A 110 6.85 -1.10 17.99
N ILE A 111 8.18 -1.04 18.03
CA ILE A 111 8.92 -0.68 19.25
C ILE A 111 8.52 0.72 19.73
N GLN A 112 8.46 1.72 18.83
CA GLN A 112 8.06 3.07 19.21
C GLN A 112 6.61 3.14 19.71
N TYR A 113 5.70 2.37 19.10
CA TYR A 113 4.31 2.26 19.56
C TYR A 113 4.23 1.68 20.97
N VAL A 114 4.94 0.58 21.23
CA VAL A 114 4.95 -0.06 22.56
C VAL A 114 5.50 0.91 23.61
N LEU A 115 6.60 1.61 23.33
CA LEU A 115 7.15 2.61 24.25
C LEU A 115 6.15 3.74 24.55
N PHE A 116 5.49 4.27 23.52
CA PHE A 116 4.44 5.27 23.67
C PHE A 116 3.24 4.77 24.48
N ALA A 117 2.75 3.57 24.19
CA ALA A 117 1.63 2.96 24.89
C ALA A 117 1.96 2.74 26.38
N CYS A 118 3.16 2.22 26.67
CA CYS A 118 3.67 2.06 28.03
C CYS A 118 3.78 3.40 28.76
N SER A 119 4.34 4.45 28.14
CA SER A 119 4.47 5.76 28.79
C SER A 119 3.11 6.39 29.07
N ARG A 120 2.14 6.21 28.15
CA ARG A 120 0.77 6.70 28.32
C ARG A 120 0.06 5.96 29.47
N GLN A 121 0.25 4.64 29.57
CA GLN A 121 -0.29 3.84 30.67
C GLN A 121 0.30 4.30 32.02
N LEU A 122 1.61 4.52 32.09
CA LEU A 122 2.27 5.01 33.31
C LEU A 122 1.76 6.39 33.73
N GLN A 123 1.63 7.31 32.77
CA GLN A 123 1.06 8.64 33.03
C GLN A 123 -0.38 8.53 33.56
N ALA A 124 -1.24 7.73 32.92
CA ALA A 124 -2.62 7.57 33.33
C ALA A 124 -2.75 6.94 34.73
N ASN A 125 -1.88 5.97 35.05
CA ASN A 125 -1.85 5.36 36.38
C ASN A 125 -1.47 6.38 37.47
N GLU A 126 -0.50 7.25 37.21
CA GLU A 126 -0.10 8.31 38.16
C GLU A 126 -1.18 9.41 38.29
N GLU A 127 -1.88 9.75 37.21
CA GLU A 127 -3.02 10.68 37.24
C GLU A 127 -4.20 10.13 38.05
N ALA A 128 -4.46 8.82 37.96
CA ALA A 128 -5.58 8.17 38.65
C ALA A 128 -5.36 8.04 40.16
N ALA A 129 -4.13 7.80 40.61
CA ALA A 129 -3.79 7.68 42.02
C ALA A 129 -2.45 8.37 42.30
N PRO A 130 -2.46 9.71 42.45
CA PRO A 130 -1.23 10.47 42.69
C PRO A 130 -0.59 10.02 44.00
N THR A 131 0.57 9.38 43.91
CA THR A 131 1.23 8.81 45.09
C THR A 131 2.07 9.84 45.84
N SER A 132 2.32 10.99 45.22
CA SER A 132 3.11 12.10 45.76
C SER A 132 2.55 13.43 45.25
N SER A 133 2.64 14.49 46.07
CA SER A 133 2.36 15.89 45.70
C SER A 133 3.42 16.47 44.73
N SER A 134 3.80 15.69 43.71
CA SER A 134 4.90 15.96 42.79
C SER A 134 4.35 16.32 41.40
N SER A 135 3.93 17.57 41.25
CA SER A 135 3.69 18.21 39.95
C SER A 135 4.88 18.03 38.99
N LEU A 136 6.10 17.92 39.54
CA LEU A 136 7.32 17.61 38.80
C LEU A 136 7.28 16.22 38.14
N LEU A 137 6.84 15.18 38.85
CA LEU A 137 6.76 13.82 38.31
C LEU A 137 5.70 13.73 37.20
N MET A 138 4.55 14.35 37.41
CA MET A 138 3.48 14.41 36.39
C MET A 138 3.95 15.16 35.14
N SER A 139 4.65 16.27 35.30
CA SER A 139 5.20 17.02 34.15
C SER A 139 6.30 16.25 33.40
N GLN A 140 7.10 15.45 34.09
CA GLN A 140 8.07 14.54 33.46
C GLN A 140 7.38 13.44 32.66
N TYR A 141 6.34 12.78 33.21
CA TYR A 141 5.58 11.78 32.46
C TYR A 141 4.91 12.39 31.23
N ALA A 142 4.25 13.54 31.36
CA ALA A 142 3.64 14.22 30.22
C ALA A 142 4.67 14.57 29.13
N SER A 143 5.86 15.06 29.51
CA SER A 143 6.94 15.36 28.56
C SER A 143 7.44 14.09 27.84
N ASN A 144 7.64 13.01 28.59
CA ASN A 144 8.10 11.74 28.04
C ASN A 144 7.08 11.12 27.09
N THR A 145 5.80 11.08 27.49
CA THR A 145 4.71 10.58 26.64
C THR A 145 4.66 11.35 25.32
N ARG A 146 4.77 12.68 25.37
CA ARG A 146 4.75 13.50 24.15
C ARG A 146 5.95 13.24 23.24
N ARG A 147 7.15 13.02 23.81
CA ARG A 147 8.35 12.66 23.04
C ARG A 147 8.20 11.32 22.33
N TYR A 148 7.70 10.29 23.03
CA TYR A 148 7.48 8.97 22.43
C TYR A 148 6.35 8.99 21.39
N GLU A 149 5.29 9.76 21.61
CA GLU A 149 4.23 9.96 20.63
C GLU A 149 4.78 10.56 19.31
N LEU A 150 5.59 11.62 19.40
CA LEU A 150 6.21 12.24 18.23
C LEU A 150 7.17 11.28 17.52
N ALA A 151 7.97 10.52 18.27
CA ALA A 151 8.87 9.51 17.70
C ALA A 151 8.10 8.43 16.94
N TYR A 152 6.99 7.94 17.51
CA TYR A 152 6.08 6.99 16.86
C TYR A 152 5.46 7.57 15.58
N LEU A 153 4.89 8.77 15.63
CA LEU A 153 4.28 9.42 14.47
C LEU A 153 5.30 9.67 13.34
N ASN A 154 6.52 10.10 13.68
CA ASN A 154 7.59 10.29 12.69
C ASN A 154 8.00 8.97 12.02
N ALA A 155 8.13 7.89 12.81
CA ALA A 155 8.46 6.58 12.28
C ALA A 155 7.34 6.03 11.38
N LEU A 156 6.08 6.23 11.76
CA LEU A 156 4.91 5.85 10.97
C LEU A 156 4.85 6.64 9.65
N ASN A 157 5.03 7.96 9.71
CA ASN A 157 5.06 8.81 8.51
C ASN A 157 6.18 8.41 7.54
N ARG A 158 7.35 8.01 8.06
CA ARG A 158 8.46 7.54 7.23
C ARG A 158 8.09 6.27 6.46
N ILE A 159 7.44 5.29 7.10
CA ILE A 159 6.99 4.06 6.43
C ILE A 159 5.90 4.37 5.40
N LEU A 160 4.92 5.22 5.75
CA LEU A 160 3.88 5.62 4.82
C LEU A 160 4.45 6.32 3.60
N PHE A 161 5.46 7.18 3.79
CA PHE A 161 6.17 7.84 2.70
C PHE A 161 6.90 6.82 1.80
N GLN A 162 7.59 5.83 2.40
CA GLN A 162 8.26 4.76 1.64
C GLN A 162 7.25 3.89 0.87
N ARG A 163 6.10 3.53 1.48
CA ARG A 163 5.03 2.76 0.82
C ARG A 163 4.42 3.46 -0.38
N ARG A 164 4.41 4.80 -0.40
CA ARG A 164 3.91 5.57 -1.55
C ARG A 164 4.76 5.42 -2.80
N GLY A 165 5.91 4.73 -2.72
CA GLY A 165 6.70 4.35 -3.89
C GLY A 165 7.08 5.57 -4.71
N GLN A 166 7.90 6.47 -4.15
CA GLN A 166 8.56 7.45 -5.00
C GLN A 166 9.61 6.72 -5.82
N SER A 167 9.36 6.63 -7.13
CA SER A 167 10.41 6.49 -8.12
C SER A 167 11.27 7.74 -8.00
N ASP A 168 12.42 7.65 -7.34
CA ASP A 168 13.43 8.69 -7.43
C ASP A 168 14.05 8.59 -8.82
N THR A 169 13.95 9.66 -9.61
CA THR A 169 14.68 9.76 -10.88
C THR A 169 16.14 9.98 -10.54
N THR A 170 16.88 8.89 -10.34
CA THR A 170 18.33 8.96 -10.20
C THR A 170 18.89 9.31 -11.58
N ALA A 171 19.35 10.55 -11.75
CA ALA A 171 20.12 10.91 -12.92
C ALA A 171 21.39 10.05 -12.95
N TRP A 172 21.74 9.50 -14.12
CA TRP A 172 23.03 8.85 -14.32
C TRP A 172 24.12 9.87 -14.02
N GLN A 173 24.77 9.75 -12.87
CA GLN A 173 25.94 10.56 -12.56
C GLN A 173 27.08 10.03 -13.42
N MET A 174 27.37 10.69 -14.54
CA MET A 174 28.59 10.39 -15.29
C MET A 174 29.77 10.56 -14.33
N ASP A 175 30.57 9.51 -14.19
CA ASP A 175 31.84 9.62 -13.48
C ASP A 175 32.69 10.69 -14.18
N ARG A 176 33.39 11.50 -13.40
CA ARG A 176 34.23 12.62 -13.90
C ARG A 176 35.26 12.14 -14.92
N TRP A 177 35.59 10.85 -14.91
CA TRP A 177 36.60 10.21 -15.74
C TRP A 177 36.04 9.58 -17.02
N ASP A 178 34.73 9.52 -17.22
CA ASP A 178 34.12 8.89 -18.38
C ASP A 178 34.00 9.91 -19.52
N ARG A 179 35.03 9.95 -20.39
CA ARG A 179 35.04 10.82 -21.58
C ARG A 179 34.36 10.12 -22.75
N ILE A 180 33.40 10.81 -23.35
CA ILE A 180 32.76 10.42 -24.62
C ILE A 180 33.83 10.50 -25.72
N TYR A 181 34.08 9.40 -26.43
CA TYR A 181 34.91 9.34 -27.63
C TYR A 181 34.15 9.80 -28.87
#